data_AF-A0AAD5R4N4-F1
#
_entry.id   AF-A0AAD5R4N4-F1
#
_cell.length_a   1.000
_cell.length_b   1.000
_cell.length_c   1.000
_cell.angle_alpha   90.00
_cell.angle_beta   90.00
_cell.angle_gamma   90.00
#
_symmetry.space_group_name_H-M   'P 1'
#
loop_
_entity.id
_entity.type
_entity.pdbx_description
1 polymer ?
#
loop_
_entity_poly.entity_id
_entity_poly.type
_entity_poly.pdbx_seq_one_letter_code
_entity_poly.pdbx_strand_id
1 'polypeptide(L)'
;MIDAYATSLASAPELFDHLAQLDIAALPSRTLLMKALVLIGAATHDQQLQENMSARILDPLGQRFATICQQAPSSEVDSQLVDLIQCMDGVARASQPHSAAVLFKFLSPVLESCVPLMKSRSYSQPIVSAILVLIQNVTTKVSIYVDDKEDSATLYRTIIMIVDVYRSEQTSRFVGMTENDEDKGNDLVLFLDILSNVLSKDILEGGEDNVATGAQVALASLEMLLSVMNESVLKLPELALKFFRLVLYLVEFSREALSIMSTDLLVALCRCLQKPFREWYGQGNTNVSAVSLTSSAATGH
;
A
#
# COMPACT_ATOMS: atom_id res chain seq x y z
N MET A 1 13.55 8.33 -31.89
CA MET A 1 13.36 9.72 -32.35
C MET A 1 12.35 10.48 -31.48
N ILE A 2 11.23 9.86 -31.08
CA ILE A 2 10.26 10.43 -30.11
C ILE A 2 10.90 10.56 -28.71
N ASP A 3 11.66 9.56 -28.25
CA ASP A 3 12.36 9.61 -26.96
C ASP A 3 13.32 10.79 -26.85
N ALA A 4 14.23 10.96 -27.80
CA ALA A 4 15.21 12.05 -27.77
C ALA A 4 14.56 13.45 -27.78
N TYR A 5 13.43 13.61 -28.47
CA TYR A 5 12.66 14.86 -28.47
C TYR A 5 11.92 15.08 -27.15
N ALA A 6 11.32 14.03 -26.58
CA ALA A 6 10.67 14.09 -25.27
C ALA A 6 11.69 14.39 -24.15
N THR A 7 12.87 13.76 -24.17
CA THR A 7 13.99 14.06 -23.28
C THR A 7 14.46 15.50 -23.46
N SER A 8 14.62 15.99 -24.69
CA SER A 8 15.01 17.39 -24.95
C SER A 8 13.98 18.40 -24.43
N LEU A 9 12.69 18.11 -24.59
CA LEU A 9 11.61 18.97 -24.11
C LEU A 9 11.51 18.92 -22.58
N ALA A 10 11.70 17.74 -21.99
CA ALA A 10 11.76 17.53 -20.56
C ALA A 10 12.91 18.28 -19.90
N SER A 11 14.04 18.38 -20.60
CA SER A 11 15.26 19.04 -20.13
C SER A 11 15.21 20.57 -20.25
N ALA A 12 14.16 21.13 -20.86
CA ALA A 12 14.02 22.57 -21.01
C ALA A 12 13.76 23.23 -19.64
N PRO A 13 14.64 24.12 -19.13
CA PRO A 13 14.45 24.79 -17.85
C PRO A 13 13.12 25.56 -17.78
N GLU A 14 12.73 26.11 -18.93
CA GLU A 14 11.51 26.86 -19.15
C GLU A 14 10.26 26.02 -18.85
N LEU A 15 10.29 24.71 -19.08
CA LEU A 15 9.14 23.84 -18.79
C LEU A 15 8.80 23.90 -17.30
N PHE A 16 9.79 23.77 -16.43
CA PHE A 16 9.57 23.82 -14.98
C PHE A 16 9.18 25.22 -14.50
N ASP A 17 9.67 26.28 -15.15
CA ASP A 17 9.24 27.66 -14.83
C ASP A 17 7.76 27.89 -15.19
N HIS A 18 7.29 27.36 -16.33
CA HIS A 18 5.88 27.45 -16.71
C HIS A 18 5.00 26.55 -15.83
N LEU A 19 5.48 25.36 -15.46
CA LEU A 19 4.76 24.45 -14.57
C LEU A 19 4.66 24.99 -13.15
N ALA A 20 5.68 25.68 -12.66
CA ALA A 20 5.67 26.34 -11.35
C ALA A 20 4.68 27.51 -11.30
N GLN A 21 4.37 28.12 -12.45
CA GLN A 21 3.36 29.19 -12.56
C GLN A 21 1.93 28.65 -12.67
N LEU A 22 1.75 27.37 -13.01
CA LEU A 22 0.43 26.76 -12.98
C LEU A 22 -0.03 26.68 -11.53
N ASP A 23 -1.25 27.15 -11.27
CA ASP A 23 -1.95 26.74 -10.07
C ASP A 23 -2.34 25.27 -10.24
N ILE A 24 -1.39 24.39 -9.94
CA ILE A 24 -1.58 22.94 -9.96
C ILE A 24 -2.83 22.60 -9.15
N ALA A 25 -3.19 23.41 -8.14
CA ALA A 25 -4.38 23.21 -7.32
C ALA A 25 -5.71 23.34 -8.05
N ALA A 26 -5.76 24.11 -9.13
CA ALA A 26 -6.97 24.38 -9.90
C ALA A 26 -7.21 23.40 -11.07
N LEU A 27 -6.27 22.50 -11.36
CA LEU A 27 -6.34 21.63 -12.53
C LEU A 27 -7.13 20.34 -12.26
N PRO A 28 -7.97 19.84 -13.19
CA PRO A 28 -8.53 18.50 -13.09
C PRO A 28 -7.44 17.44 -13.35
N SER A 29 -7.56 16.26 -12.72
CA SER A 29 -6.64 15.11 -12.91
C SER A 29 -5.18 15.33 -12.46
N ARG A 30 -4.98 16.03 -11.34
CA ARG A 30 -3.65 16.36 -10.79
C ARG A 30 -2.73 15.17 -10.58
N THR A 31 -3.24 14.00 -10.21
CA THR A 31 -2.44 12.76 -10.10
C THR A 31 -1.74 12.40 -11.41
N LEU A 32 -2.45 12.49 -12.54
CA LEU A 32 -1.88 12.15 -13.85
C LEU A 32 -0.87 13.20 -14.31
N LEU A 33 -1.14 14.48 -14.03
CA LEU A 33 -0.19 15.55 -14.27
C LEU A 33 1.08 15.35 -13.43
N MET A 34 0.93 15.12 -12.12
CA MET A 34 2.06 14.90 -11.22
C MET A 34 2.90 13.70 -11.67
N LYS A 35 2.24 12.58 -12.02
CA LYS A 35 2.91 11.43 -12.61
C LYS A 35 3.69 11.80 -13.87
N ALA A 36 3.09 12.55 -14.80
CA ALA A 36 3.74 12.95 -16.03
C ALA A 36 4.96 13.86 -15.78
N LEU A 37 4.83 14.83 -14.87
CA LEU A 37 5.92 15.74 -14.51
C LEU A 37 7.10 15.02 -13.85
N VAL A 38 6.80 14.08 -12.95
CA VAL A 38 7.83 13.27 -12.33
C VAL A 38 8.46 12.32 -13.34
N LEU A 39 7.69 11.73 -14.26
CA LEU A 39 8.26 10.91 -15.34
C LEU A 39 9.18 11.73 -16.24
N ILE A 40 8.84 12.99 -16.53
CA ILE A 40 9.67 13.91 -17.32
C ILE A 40 11.02 14.15 -16.64
N GLY A 41 11.02 14.51 -15.34
CA GLY A 41 12.25 14.73 -14.59
C GLY A 41 13.03 13.44 -14.28
N ALA A 42 12.33 12.31 -14.17
CA ALA A 42 12.93 11.00 -13.94
C ALA A 42 13.51 10.38 -15.22
N ALA A 43 12.92 10.61 -16.40
CA ALA A 43 13.28 9.92 -17.65
C ALA A 43 14.68 10.27 -18.18
N THR A 44 15.36 11.22 -17.58
CA THR A 44 16.70 11.63 -17.99
C THR A 44 17.73 11.13 -16.97
N HIS A 45 18.88 10.65 -17.46
CA HIS A 45 20.06 10.43 -16.62
C HIS A 45 20.76 11.75 -16.22
N ASP A 46 20.04 12.86 -16.29
CA ASP A 46 20.55 14.20 -16.04
C ASP A 46 20.27 14.60 -14.59
N GLN A 47 21.34 14.62 -13.78
CA GLN A 47 21.28 14.98 -12.37
C GLN A 47 20.70 16.39 -12.16
N GLN A 48 21.01 17.35 -13.04
CA GLN A 48 20.53 18.72 -12.91
C GLN A 48 19.01 18.80 -13.12
N LEU A 49 18.47 17.95 -14.01
CA LEU A 49 17.02 17.87 -14.21
C LEU A 49 16.29 17.25 -13.02
N GLN A 50 16.88 16.21 -12.43
CA GLN A 50 16.34 15.59 -11.21
C GLN A 50 16.36 16.56 -10.03
N GLU A 51 17.43 17.35 -9.87
CA GLU A 51 17.51 18.42 -8.88
C GLU A 51 16.46 19.50 -9.11
N ASN A 52 16.26 19.93 -10.37
CA ASN A 52 15.21 20.90 -10.72
C ASN A 52 13.80 20.38 -10.44
N MET A 53 13.52 19.10 -10.79
CA MET A 53 12.26 18.44 -10.48
C MET A 53 12.03 18.39 -8.95
N SER A 54 13.05 18.02 -8.17
CA SER A 54 12.95 18.01 -6.72
C SER A 54 12.63 19.39 -6.18
N ALA A 55 13.47 20.39 -6.50
CA ALA A 55 13.37 21.73 -5.94
C ALA A 55 12.08 22.47 -6.34
N ARG A 56 11.56 22.23 -7.56
CA ARG A 56 10.44 23.01 -8.11
C ARG A 56 9.09 22.30 -8.02
N ILE A 57 9.07 20.97 -7.90
CA ILE A 57 7.83 20.19 -7.89
C ILE A 57 7.68 19.42 -6.58
N LEU A 58 8.67 18.61 -6.22
CA LEU A 58 8.54 17.72 -5.06
C LEU A 58 8.59 18.52 -3.76
N ASP A 59 9.60 19.37 -3.56
CA ASP A 59 9.78 20.10 -2.31
C ASP A 59 8.57 20.99 -1.97
N PRO A 60 8.01 21.80 -2.89
CA PRO A 60 6.81 22.59 -2.60
C PRO A 60 5.59 21.73 -2.30
N LEU A 61 5.44 20.59 -2.99
CA LEU A 61 4.34 19.65 -2.76
C LEU A 61 4.44 19.02 -1.36
N GLY A 62 5.63 18.58 -0.97
CA GLY A 62 5.91 18.03 0.36
C GLY A 62 5.69 19.05 1.48
N GLN A 63 6.18 20.28 1.31
CA GLN A 63 5.98 21.37 2.27
C GLN A 63 4.50 21.73 2.44
N ARG A 64 3.74 21.77 1.34
CA ARG A 64 2.30 22.01 1.40
C ARG A 64 1.60 20.88 2.15
N PHE A 65 1.91 19.62 1.83
CA PHE A 65 1.35 18.47 2.55
C PHE A 65 1.66 18.51 4.04
N ALA A 66 2.91 18.75 4.43
CA ALA A 66 3.31 18.88 5.84
C ALA A 66 2.56 20.01 6.55
N THR A 67 2.37 21.15 5.88
CA THR A 67 1.60 22.29 6.41
C THR A 67 0.13 21.92 6.64
N ILE A 68 -0.53 21.29 5.67
CA ILE A 68 -1.94 20.90 5.79
C ILE A 68 -2.13 19.83 6.87
N CYS A 69 -1.18 18.90 7.04
CA CYS A 69 -1.25 17.88 8.09
C CYS A 69 -1.32 18.47 9.52
N GLN A 70 -0.81 19.69 9.72
CA GLN A 70 -0.84 20.39 11.02
C GLN A 70 -2.14 21.19 11.25
N GLN A 71 -2.99 21.34 10.23
CA GLN A 71 -4.21 22.13 10.35
C GLN A 71 -5.31 21.36 11.12
N ALA A 72 -6.18 22.13 11.76
CA ALA A 72 -7.33 21.57 12.46
C ALA A 72 -8.26 20.82 11.47
N PRO A 73 -8.88 19.71 11.89
CA PRO A 73 -9.79 18.96 11.03
C PRO A 73 -10.95 19.82 10.52
N SER A 74 -11.16 19.80 9.21
CA SER A 74 -12.33 20.37 8.54
C SER A 74 -12.55 19.64 7.21
N SER A 75 -13.75 19.75 6.64
CA SER A 75 -14.05 19.15 5.34
C SER A 75 -13.17 19.69 4.21
N GLU A 76 -12.81 20.97 4.29
CA GLU A 76 -11.90 21.61 3.33
C GLU A 76 -10.47 21.07 3.46
N VAL A 77 -9.97 20.97 4.69
CA VAL A 77 -8.64 20.40 4.99
C VAL A 77 -8.58 18.95 4.54
N ASP A 78 -9.62 18.16 4.82
CA ASP A 78 -9.68 16.75 4.45
C ASP A 78 -9.69 16.56 2.92
N SER A 79 -10.42 17.42 2.19
CA SER A 79 -10.41 17.44 0.72
C SER A 79 -9.01 17.77 0.16
N GLN A 80 -8.34 18.78 0.73
CA GLN A 80 -6.97 19.14 0.35
C GLN A 80 -5.98 18.02 0.63
N LEU A 81 -6.12 17.31 1.76
CA LEU A 81 -5.28 16.16 2.09
C LEU A 81 -5.45 15.04 1.10
N VAL A 82 -6.69 14.67 0.74
CA VAL A 82 -6.97 13.63 -0.26
C VAL A 82 -6.27 13.97 -1.57
N ASP A 83 -6.45 15.19 -2.05
CA ASP A 83 -5.83 15.66 -3.29
C ASP A 83 -4.29 15.61 -3.22
N LEU A 84 -3.69 16.04 -2.11
CA LEU A 84 -2.23 16.01 -1.94
C LEU A 84 -1.71 14.58 -1.89
N ILE A 85 -2.38 13.67 -1.16
CA ILE A 85 -2.02 12.25 -1.11
C ILE A 85 -2.13 11.63 -2.51
N GLN A 86 -3.16 11.98 -3.28
CA GLN A 86 -3.31 11.57 -4.67
C GLN A 86 -2.22 12.14 -5.59
N CYS A 87 -1.66 13.31 -5.29
CA CYS A 87 -0.46 13.81 -5.98
C CYS A 87 0.76 12.95 -5.63
N MET A 88 0.96 12.61 -4.35
CA MET A 88 2.04 11.73 -3.89
C MET A 88 1.94 10.33 -4.52
N ASP A 89 0.72 9.83 -4.71
CA ASP A 89 0.45 8.59 -5.44
C ASP A 89 0.96 8.67 -6.89
N GLY A 90 0.72 9.80 -7.55
CA GLY A 90 1.25 10.10 -8.87
C GLY A 90 2.78 10.02 -8.91
N VAL A 91 3.46 10.53 -7.87
CA VAL A 91 4.91 10.44 -7.71
C VAL A 91 5.36 8.98 -7.56
N ALA A 92 4.72 8.20 -6.69
CA ALA A 92 5.06 6.78 -6.49
C ALA A 92 4.90 5.97 -7.79
N ARG A 93 3.84 6.24 -8.56
CA ARG A 93 3.55 5.58 -9.85
C ARG A 93 4.50 6.01 -10.98
N ALA A 94 5.24 7.09 -10.81
CA ALA A 94 6.26 7.56 -11.74
C ALA A 94 7.65 6.95 -11.48
N SER A 95 7.78 6.12 -10.44
CA SER A 95 9.03 5.47 -10.08
C SER A 95 9.64 4.64 -11.22
N GLN A 96 10.93 4.87 -11.46
CA GLN A 96 11.79 4.16 -12.40
C GLN A 96 13.08 3.76 -11.67
N PRO A 97 13.83 2.73 -12.13
CA PRO A 97 15.02 2.26 -11.43
C PRO A 97 16.04 3.38 -11.10
N HIS A 98 16.29 4.29 -12.05
CA HIS A 98 17.28 5.37 -11.89
C HIS A 98 16.78 6.57 -11.06
N SER A 99 15.47 6.70 -10.81
CA SER A 99 14.89 7.82 -10.05
C SER A 99 14.37 7.40 -8.68
N ALA A 100 14.27 6.09 -8.42
CA ALA A 100 13.68 5.55 -7.21
C ALA A 100 14.31 6.09 -5.93
N ALA A 101 15.64 6.26 -5.87
CA ALA A 101 16.32 6.80 -4.71
C ALA A 101 15.88 8.24 -4.37
N VAL A 102 15.73 9.10 -5.40
CA VAL A 102 15.27 10.49 -5.22
C VAL A 102 13.81 10.51 -4.79
N LEU A 103 12.96 9.71 -5.44
CA LEU A 103 11.55 9.63 -5.10
C LEU A 103 11.30 9.02 -3.73
N PHE A 104 12.13 8.05 -3.31
CA PHE A 104 12.07 7.45 -1.99
C PHE A 104 12.35 8.48 -0.91
N LYS A 105 13.44 9.26 -1.05
CA LYS A 105 13.77 10.35 -0.11
C LYS A 105 12.62 11.35 0.06
N PHE A 106 11.90 11.63 -1.02
CA PHE A 106 10.71 12.48 -0.98
C PHE A 106 9.51 11.80 -0.32
N LEU A 107 9.21 10.54 -0.66
CA LEU A 107 8.03 9.82 -0.18
C LEU A 107 8.15 9.33 1.26
N SER A 108 9.37 9.06 1.77
CA SER A 108 9.57 8.58 3.14
C SER A 108 8.91 9.48 4.21
N PRO A 109 9.21 10.80 4.29
CA PRO A 109 8.57 11.68 5.28
C PRO A 109 7.06 11.85 5.07
N VAL A 110 6.57 11.67 3.83
CA VAL A 110 5.13 11.66 3.53
C VAL A 110 4.46 10.45 4.18
N LEU A 111 5.04 9.26 4.01
CA LEU A 111 4.52 8.01 4.60
C LEU A 111 4.56 8.05 6.12
N GLU A 112 5.63 8.61 6.71
CA GLU A 112 5.72 8.80 8.16
C GLU A 112 4.58 9.69 8.67
N SER A 113 4.23 10.75 7.94
CA SER A 113 3.11 11.63 8.26
C SER A 113 1.74 10.95 8.09
N CYS A 114 1.63 9.95 7.20
CA CYS A 114 0.40 9.18 7.01
C CYS A 114 0.01 8.35 8.24
N VAL A 115 0.97 7.94 9.09
CA VAL A 115 0.67 7.16 10.31
C VAL A 115 -0.24 7.93 11.29
N PRO A 116 0.15 9.10 11.83
CA PRO A 116 -0.74 9.87 12.70
C PRO A 116 -1.95 10.43 11.96
N LEU A 117 -1.83 10.67 10.65
CA LEU A 117 -2.96 11.16 9.85
C LEU A 117 -4.07 10.12 9.76
N MET A 118 -3.75 8.86 9.45
CA MET A 118 -4.72 7.77 9.38
C MET A 118 -5.46 7.58 10.71
N LYS A 119 -4.76 7.73 11.83
CA LYS A 119 -5.35 7.66 13.17
C LYS A 119 -6.27 8.85 13.45
N SER A 120 -5.80 10.08 13.23
CA SER A 120 -6.56 11.30 13.54
C SER A 120 -7.71 11.60 12.58
N ARG A 121 -7.72 10.95 11.40
CA ARG A 121 -8.74 11.08 10.36
C ARG A 121 -9.40 9.75 10.03
N SER A 122 -9.45 8.80 10.98
CA SER A 122 -10.05 7.47 10.76
C SER A 122 -11.53 7.51 10.37
N TYR A 123 -12.22 8.62 10.66
CA TYR A 123 -13.60 8.87 10.23
C TYR A 123 -13.73 9.18 8.73
N SER A 124 -12.67 9.69 8.08
CA SER A 124 -12.70 10.17 6.69
C SER A 124 -12.25 9.06 5.73
N GLN A 125 -13.21 8.33 5.18
CA GLN A 125 -12.93 7.24 4.25
C GLN A 125 -12.13 7.67 3.00
N PRO A 126 -12.38 8.84 2.38
CA PRO A 126 -11.55 9.32 1.28
C PRO A 126 -10.07 9.45 1.63
N ILE A 127 -9.74 9.90 2.84
CA ILE A 127 -8.34 9.98 3.32
C ILE A 127 -7.77 8.58 3.52
N VAL A 128 -8.51 7.71 4.22
CA VAL A 128 -8.08 6.34 4.50
C VAL A 128 -7.80 5.57 3.20
N SER A 129 -8.72 5.61 2.23
CA SER A 129 -8.54 4.97 0.93
C SER A 129 -7.38 5.59 0.14
N ALA A 130 -7.21 6.91 0.16
CA ALA A 130 -6.08 7.56 -0.52
C ALA A 130 -4.72 7.12 0.05
N ILE A 131 -4.61 6.96 1.38
CA ILE A 131 -3.40 6.45 2.02
C ILE A 131 -3.15 4.99 1.62
N LEU A 132 -4.19 4.14 1.60
CA LEU A 132 -4.05 2.75 1.16
C LEU A 132 -3.54 2.65 -0.28
N VAL A 133 -4.11 3.43 -1.20
CA VAL A 133 -3.67 3.46 -2.60
C VAL A 133 -2.20 3.90 -2.71
N LEU A 134 -1.80 4.95 -1.97
CA LEU A 134 -0.42 5.41 -1.95
C LEU A 134 0.54 4.30 -1.49
N ILE A 135 0.24 3.63 -0.38
CA ILE A 135 1.09 2.55 0.16
C ILE A 135 1.15 1.36 -0.79
N GLN A 136 0.03 1.02 -1.42
CA GLN A 136 -0.02 -0.03 -2.42
C GLN A 136 0.90 0.29 -3.61
N ASN A 137 0.90 1.53 -4.11
CA ASN A 137 1.79 1.92 -5.19
C ASN A 137 3.25 2.02 -4.74
N VAL A 138 3.53 2.49 -3.53
CA VAL A 138 4.89 2.51 -2.98
C VAL A 138 5.45 1.08 -2.85
N THR A 139 4.70 0.17 -2.27
CA THR A 139 5.12 -1.23 -2.08
C THR A 139 5.32 -1.99 -3.39
N THR A 140 4.60 -1.62 -4.46
CA THR A 140 4.69 -2.31 -5.76
C THR A 140 5.60 -1.62 -6.79
N LYS A 141 5.87 -0.32 -6.66
CA LYS A 141 6.60 0.48 -7.68
C LYS A 141 7.87 1.15 -7.18
N VAL A 142 7.94 1.47 -5.89
CA VAL A 142 9.09 2.17 -5.31
C VAL A 142 9.98 1.18 -4.59
N SER A 143 9.42 0.39 -3.68
CA SER A 143 10.15 -0.56 -2.82
C SER A 143 11.07 -1.51 -3.61
N ILE A 144 10.64 -1.93 -4.80
CA ILE A 144 11.40 -2.86 -5.66
C ILE A 144 12.75 -2.31 -6.16
N TYR A 145 12.98 -1.00 -6.02
CA TYR A 145 14.20 -0.31 -6.46
C TYR A 145 14.97 0.31 -5.28
N VAL A 146 14.53 0.09 -4.05
CA VAL A 146 15.23 0.56 -2.84
C VAL A 146 16.24 -0.51 -2.44
N ASP A 147 17.49 -0.34 -2.87
CA ASP A 147 18.58 -1.29 -2.61
C ASP A 147 19.32 -1.00 -1.28
N ASP A 148 19.22 0.23 -0.76
CA ASP A 148 19.82 0.57 0.52
C ASP A 148 19.06 -0.10 1.67
N LYS A 149 19.78 -0.81 2.53
CA LYS A 149 19.19 -1.62 3.61
C LYS A 149 18.51 -0.76 4.68
N GLU A 150 19.04 0.41 4.99
CA GLU A 150 18.49 1.29 6.03
C GLU A 150 17.22 1.99 5.54
N ASP A 151 17.25 2.49 4.29
CA ASP A 151 16.10 3.05 3.59
C ASP A 151 14.98 1.99 3.46
N SER A 152 15.35 0.78 3.04
CA SER A 152 14.46 -0.38 2.99
C SER A 152 13.81 -0.66 4.34
N ALA A 153 14.60 -0.83 5.40
CA ALA A 153 14.08 -1.11 6.74
C ALA A 153 13.15 -0.01 7.25
N THR A 154 13.50 1.25 6.99
CA THR A 154 12.68 2.42 7.36
C THR A 154 11.34 2.42 6.66
N LEU A 155 11.33 2.17 5.34
CA LEU A 155 10.11 2.07 4.55
C LEU A 155 9.17 1.01 5.11
N TYR A 156 9.70 -0.19 5.34
CA TYR A 156 8.90 -1.33 5.80
C TYR A 156 8.34 -1.12 7.19
N ARG A 157 9.15 -0.59 8.11
CA ARG A 157 8.69 -0.21 9.46
C ARG A 157 7.55 0.80 9.40
N THR A 158 7.64 1.82 8.54
CA THR A 158 6.58 2.81 8.37
C THR A 158 5.31 2.19 7.79
N ILE A 159 5.42 1.35 6.76
CA ILE A 159 4.26 0.65 6.17
C ILE A 159 3.56 -0.21 7.22
N ILE A 160 4.33 -0.95 8.01
CA ILE A 160 3.83 -1.78 9.11
C ILE A 160 3.05 -0.95 10.12
N MET A 161 3.57 0.22 10.51
CA MET A 161 2.87 1.13 11.42
C MET A 161 1.54 1.62 10.83
N ILE A 162 1.48 1.91 9.52
CA ILE A 162 0.23 2.32 8.88
C ILE A 162 -0.77 1.17 8.84
N VAL A 163 -0.33 -0.04 8.48
CA VAL A 163 -1.18 -1.25 8.47
C VAL A 163 -1.75 -1.53 9.86
N ASP A 164 -0.94 -1.38 10.91
CA ASP A 164 -1.36 -1.58 12.30
C ASP A 164 -2.45 -0.57 12.71
N VAL A 165 -2.27 0.70 12.37
CA VAL A 165 -3.27 1.77 12.61
C VAL A 165 -4.54 1.51 11.80
N TYR A 166 -4.43 1.12 10.52
CA TYR A 166 -5.59 0.79 9.70
C TYR A 166 -6.41 -0.32 10.35
N ARG A 167 -5.74 -1.40 10.78
CA ARG A 167 -6.39 -2.53 11.44
C ARG A 167 -7.14 -2.08 12.69
N SER A 168 -6.48 -1.35 13.59
CA SER A 168 -7.09 -0.94 14.86
C SER A 168 -8.26 0.02 14.68
N GLU A 169 -8.16 0.95 13.74
CA GLU A 169 -9.15 2.02 13.57
C GLU A 169 -10.32 1.63 12.66
N GLN A 170 -10.11 0.74 11.67
CA GLN A 170 -11.12 0.43 10.65
C GLN A 170 -11.88 -0.89 10.88
N THR A 171 -11.49 -1.72 11.86
CA THR A 171 -12.15 -3.03 12.11
C THR A 171 -13.68 -2.90 12.26
N SER A 172 -14.17 -1.90 13.00
CA SER A 172 -15.60 -1.70 13.24
C SER A 172 -16.40 -1.36 11.98
N ARG A 173 -15.77 -0.76 10.97
CA ARG A 173 -16.40 -0.37 9.69
C ARG A 173 -16.89 -1.59 8.90
N PHE A 174 -16.23 -2.73 9.05
CA PHE A 174 -16.50 -3.94 8.29
C PHE A 174 -17.51 -4.87 8.97
N VAL A 175 -17.97 -4.54 10.17
CA VAL A 175 -19.03 -5.30 10.86
C VAL A 175 -20.29 -5.30 9.99
N GLY A 176 -20.78 -6.51 9.69
CA GLY A 176 -21.97 -6.70 8.85
C GLY A 176 -21.77 -6.42 7.36
N MET A 177 -20.53 -6.34 6.88
CA MET A 177 -20.23 -6.18 5.45
C MET A 177 -20.81 -7.34 4.62
N THR A 178 -21.30 -7.01 3.43
CA THR A 178 -21.90 -7.92 2.44
C THR A 178 -21.20 -7.80 1.08
N GLU A 179 -21.62 -8.61 0.11
CA GLU A 179 -21.14 -8.56 -1.28
C GLU A 179 -21.51 -7.26 -2.03
N ASN A 180 -22.45 -6.46 -1.50
CA ASN A 180 -22.90 -5.22 -2.13
C ASN A 180 -22.11 -3.99 -1.67
N ASP A 181 -21.22 -4.13 -0.68
CA ASP A 181 -20.42 -3.03 -0.14
C ASP A 181 -19.13 -2.82 -0.96
N GLU A 182 -19.26 -2.34 -2.21
CA GLU A 182 -18.14 -2.20 -3.16
C GLU A 182 -16.96 -1.41 -2.61
N ASP A 183 -17.20 -0.24 -2.00
CA ASP A 183 -16.13 0.60 -1.44
C ASP A 183 -15.34 -0.11 -0.32
N LYS A 184 -16.05 -0.85 0.55
CA LYS A 184 -15.41 -1.65 1.61
C LYS A 184 -14.62 -2.80 1.00
N GLY A 185 -15.16 -3.44 -0.04
CA GLY A 185 -14.48 -4.50 -0.79
C GLY A 185 -13.18 -4.00 -1.41
N ASN A 186 -13.21 -2.84 -2.06
CA ASN A 186 -12.04 -2.23 -2.68
C ASN A 186 -10.95 -1.91 -1.65
N ASP A 187 -11.32 -1.34 -0.50
CA ASP A 187 -10.35 -1.06 0.57
C ASP A 187 -9.72 -2.34 1.14
N LEU A 188 -10.49 -3.42 1.33
CA LEU A 188 -9.93 -4.69 1.78
C LEU A 188 -9.04 -5.36 0.73
N VAL A 189 -9.36 -5.22 -0.55
CA VAL A 189 -8.50 -5.68 -1.64
C VAL A 189 -7.16 -4.96 -1.59
N LEU A 190 -7.15 -3.63 -1.45
CA LEU A 190 -5.93 -2.85 -1.29
C LEU A 190 -5.15 -3.29 -0.05
N PHE A 191 -5.85 -3.48 1.07
CA PHE A 191 -5.24 -3.92 2.32
C PHE A 191 -4.58 -5.31 2.20
N LEU A 192 -5.25 -6.28 1.57
CA LEU A 192 -4.69 -7.61 1.33
C LEU A 192 -3.49 -7.59 0.39
N ASP A 193 -3.49 -6.72 -0.63
CA ASP A 193 -2.34 -6.53 -1.52
C ASP A 193 -1.14 -5.96 -0.76
N ILE A 194 -1.36 -4.96 0.10
CA ILE A 194 -0.31 -4.38 0.93
C ILE A 194 0.27 -5.46 1.86
N LEU A 195 -0.57 -6.22 2.58
CA LEU A 195 -0.11 -7.31 3.44
C LEU A 195 0.72 -8.34 2.67
N SER A 196 0.29 -8.70 1.46
CA SER A 196 1.03 -9.64 0.60
C SER A 196 2.39 -9.09 0.17
N ASN A 197 2.49 -7.79 -0.12
CA ASN A 197 3.74 -7.15 -0.50
C ASN A 197 4.72 -7.06 0.67
N VAL A 198 4.22 -6.75 1.87
CA VAL A 198 5.05 -6.70 3.08
C VAL A 198 5.58 -8.10 3.40
N LEU A 199 4.70 -9.11 3.39
CA LEU A 199 5.07 -10.51 3.62
C LEU A 199 6.08 -11.03 2.58
N SER A 200 5.90 -10.67 1.30
CA SER A 200 6.82 -11.11 0.24
C SER A 200 8.25 -10.62 0.46
N LYS A 201 8.45 -9.45 1.08
CA LYS A 201 9.81 -8.96 1.34
C LYS A 201 10.48 -9.69 2.49
N ASP A 202 9.76 -10.00 3.58
CA ASP A 202 10.31 -10.79 4.68
C ASP A 202 10.89 -12.11 4.18
N ILE A 203 10.19 -12.75 3.23
CA ILE A 203 10.61 -14.02 2.62
C ILE A 203 11.91 -13.85 1.83
N LEU A 204 12.10 -12.71 1.15
CA LEU A 204 13.28 -12.43 0.34
C LEU A 204 14.49 -12.02 1.19
N GLU A 205 14.28 -11.31 2.29
CA GLU A 205 15.35 -10.76 3.14
C GLU A 205 15.78 -11.69 4.28
N GLY A 206 15.12 -12.84 4.43
CA GLY A 206 15.60 -13.92 5.30
C GLY A 206 15.29 -13.79 6.79
N GLY A 207 14.42 -12.85 7.19
CA GLY A 207 13.85 -12.78 8.55
C GLY A 207 14.85 -12.67 9.71
N GLU A 208 16.10 -12.25 9.47
CA GLU A 208 17.17 -12.37 10.46
C GLU A 208 17.18 -11.32 11.59
N ASP A 209 16.26 -10.34 11.61
CA ASP A 209 16.22 -9.34 12.69
C ASP A 209 14.82 -9.17 13.29
N ASN A 210 14.79 -9.19 14.64
CA ASN A 210 13.64 -9.06 15.57
C ASN A 210 12.80 -7.76 15.44
N VAL A 211 12.82 -7.08 14.30
CA VAL A 211 11.89 -5.99 14.00
C VAL A 211 10.55 -6.62 13.66
N ALA A 212 9.44 -6.03 14.12
CA ALA A 212 8.09 -6.53 13.85
C ALA A 212 7.96 -6.93 12.38
N THR A 213 7.93 -8.23 12.08
CA THR A 213 8.04 -8.70 10.71
C THR A 213 6.72 -8.44 9.99
N GLY A 214 6.77 -8.27 8.67
CA GLY A 214 5.57 -8.32 7.83
C GLY A 214 4.66 -9.51 8.13
N ALA A 215 5.25 -10.66 8.45
CA ALA A 215 4.55 -11.85 8.91
C ALA A 215 3.79 -11.65 10.22
N GLN A 216 4.38 -11.01 11.23
CA GLN A 216 3.68 -10.70 12.49
C GLN A 216 2.51 -9.75 12.28
N VAL A 217 2.67 -8.76 11.41
CA VAL A 217 1.64 -7.76 11.13
C VAL A 217 0.51 -8.37 10.29
N ALA A 218 0.84 -9.20 9.31
CA ALA A 218 -0.14 -9.99 8.57
C ALA A 218 -0.89 -10.95 9.47
N LEU A 219 -0.21 -11.62 10.41
CA LEU A 219 -0.82 -12.48 11.42
C LEU A 219 -1.78 -11.70 12.33
N ALA A 220 -1.36 -10.56 12.87
CA ALA A 220 -2.23 -9.68 13.68
C ALA A 220 -3.43 -9.18 12.88
N SER A 221 -3.26 -8.97 11.57
CA SER A 221 -4.32 -8.55 10.66
C SER A 221 -5.32 -9.67 10.32
N LEU A 222 -4.96 -10.95 10.53
CA LEU A 222 -5.90 -12.07 10.33
C LEU A 222 -7.09 -11.99 11.27
N GLU A 223 -6.95 -11.49 12.50
CA GLU A 223 -8.09 -11.35 13.42
C GLU A 223 -9.18 -10.44 12.82
N MET A 224 -8.77 -9.27 12.33
CA MET A 224 -9.66 -8.36 11.62
C MET A 224 -10.23 -9.04 10.38
N LEU A 225 -9.39 -9.62 9.51
CA LEU A 225 -9.85 -10.24 8.27
C LEU A 225 -10.85 -11.37 8.51
N LEU A 226 -10.60 -12.26 9.46
CA LEU A 226 -11.49 -13.38 9.81
C LEU A 226 -12.82 -12.90 10.39
N SER A 227 -12.85 -11.76 11.09
CA SER A 227 -14.10 -11.15 11.54
C SER A 227 -14.98 -10.66 10.37
N VAL A 228 -14.36 -10.39 9.21
CA VAL A 228 -15.03 -9.87 8.02
C VAL A 228 -15.38 -10.96 6.99
N MET A 229 -14.58 -12.03 6.89
CA MET A 229 -14.72 -13.12 5.90
C MET A 229 -15.93 -14.05 6.19
N ASN A 230 -17.13 -13.49 6.04
CA ASN A 230 -18.41 -14.19 6.10
C ASN A 230 -18.82 -14.79 4.74
N GLU A 231 -19.92 -15.52 4.69
CA GLU A 231 -20.38 -16.18 3.45
C GLU A 231 -20.65 -15.21 2.30
N SER A 232 -21.28 -14.07 2.59
CA SER A 232 -21.54 -13.01 1.62
C SER A 232 -20.25 -12.43 1.04
N VAL A 233 -19.32 -12.04 1.90
CA VAL A 233 -18.04 -11.43 1.53
C VAL A 233 -17.19 -12.39 0.70
N LEU A 234 -17.19 -13.70 1.02
CA LEU A 234 -16.46 -14.71 0.27
C LEU A 234 -17.01 -14.99 -1.14
N LYS A 235 -18.21 -14.50 -1.48
CA LYS A 235 -18.71 -14.50 -2.87
C LYS A 235 -18.03 -13.46 -3.76
N LEU A 236 -17.25 -12.54 -3.18
CA LEU A 236 -16.44 -11.58 -3.93
C LEU A 236 -15.15 -12.29 -4.42
N PRO A 237 -15.00 -12.56 -5.73
CA PRO A 237 -13.94 -13.42 -6.26
C PRO A 237 -12.53 -12.92 -5.94
N GLU A 238 -12.32 -11.62 -6.15
CA GLU A 238 -11.02 -10.99 -5.98
C GLU A 238 -10.59 -10.99 -4.51
N LEU A 239 -11.52 -10.65 -3.61
CA LEU A 239 -11.26 -10.60 -2.19
C LEU A 239 -10.96 -11.98 -1.62
N ALA A 240 -11.79 -12.98 -1.96
CA ALA A 240 -11.57 -14.35 -1.53
C ALA A 240 -10.21 -14.85 -2.02
N LEU A 241 -9.89 -14.67 -3.30
CA LEU A 241 -8.61 -15.09 -3.87
C LEU A 241 -7.41 -14.48 -3.14
N LYS A 242 -7.43 -13.15 -2.92
CA LYS A 242 -6.34 -12.45 -2.22
C LYS A 242 -6.21 -12.89 -0.77
N PHE A 243 -7.33 -13.11 -0.08
CA PHE A 243 -7.33 -13.60 1.30
C PHE A 243 -6.71 -15.01 1.41
N PHE A 244 -7.16 -15.97 0.61
CA PHE A 244 -6.60 -17.33 0.66
C PHE A 244 -5.14 -17.37 0.21
N ARG A 245 -4.74 -16.50 -0.72
CA ARG A 245 -3.33 -16.38 -1.11
C ARG A 245 -2.48 -15.86 0.04
N LEU A 246 -2.95 -14.86 0.78
CA LEU A 246 -2.26 -14.38 1.98
C LEU A 246 -2.13 -15.49 3.04
N VAL A 247 -3.21 -16.24 3.30
CA VAL A 247 -3.19 -17.39 4.22
C VAL A 247 -2.18 -18.45 3.78
N LEU A 248 -2.17 -18.79 2.49
CA LEU A 248 -1.21 -19.74 1.94
C LEU A 248 0.24 -19.28 2.18
N TYR A 249 0.53 -18.00 1.89
CA TYR A 249 1.87 -17.46 2.09
C TYR A 249 2.32 -17.51 3.55
N LEU A 250 1.44 -17.17 4.50
CA LEU A 250 1.75 -17.29 5.93
C LEU A 250 2.04 -18.75 6.33
N VAL A 251 1.29 -19.70 5.78
CA VAL A 251 1.44 -21.12 6.12
C VAL A 251 2.72 -21.72 5.53
N GLU A 252 3.04 -21.38 4.29
CA GLU A 252 4.19 -21.94 3.59
C GLU A 252 5.50 -21.31 4.03
N PHE A 253 5.51 -19.99 4.26
CA PHE A 253 6.74 -19.22 4.42
C PHE A 253 6.93 -18.58 5.80
N SER A 254 5.94 -18.63 6.70
CA SER A 254 6.03 -17.99 8.02
C SER A 254 5.63 -18.92 9.16
N ARG A 255 6.23 -20.12 9.19
CA ARG A 255 5.97 -21.14 10.22
C ARG A 255 6.20 -20.64 11.65
N GLU A 256 7.20 -19.79 11.84
CA GLU A 256 7.51 -19.18 13.14
C GLU A 256 6.37 -18.26 13.61
N ALA A 257 5.82 -17.43 12.70
CA ALA A 257 4.66 -16.60 13.00
C ALA A 257 3.41 -17.45 13.31
N LEU A 258 3.24 -18.59 12.63
CA LEU A 258 2.17 -19.53 12.97
C LEU A 258 2.33 -20.16 14.36
N SER A 259 3.57 -20.38 14.81
CA SER A 259 3.84 -21.00 16.12
C SER A 259 3.41 -20.13 17.31
N ILE A 260 3.33 -18.80 17.10
CA ILE A 260 2.88 -17.82 18.09
C ILE A 260 1.39 -17.47 17.95
N MET A 261 0.69 -18.04 16.97
CA MET A 261 -0.74 -17.83 16.75
C MET A 261 -1.54 -18.39 17.94
N SER A 262 -2.55 -17.66 18.40
CA SER A 262 -3.46 -18.15 19.43
C SER A 262 -4.32 -19.32 18.91
N THR A 263 -4.69 -20.25 19.80
CA THR A 263 -5.56 -21.37 19.47
C THR A 263 -6.89 -20.90 18.89
N ASP A 264 -7.46 -19.82 19.41
CA ASP A 264 -8.73 -19.26 18.95
C ASP A 264 -8.62 -18.74 17.50
N LEU A 265 -7.52 -18.06 17.17
CA LEU A 265 -7.26 -17.56 15.83
C LEU A 265 -7.05 -18.71 14.84
N LEU A 266 -6.30 -19.74 15.23
CA LEU A 266 -6.11 -20.95 14.42
C LEU A 266 -7.44 -21.65 14.14
N VAL A 267 -8.28 -21.82 15.17
CA VAL A 267 -9.60 -22.44 15.03
C VAL A 267 -10.51 -21.61 14.13
N ALA A 268 -10.51 -20.29 14.27
CA ALA A 268 -11.27 -19.38 13.41
C ALA A 268 -10.82 -19.49 11.93
N LEU A 269 -9.50 -19.55 11.71
CA LEU A 269 -8.91 -19.76 10.39
C LEU A 269 -9.36 -21.08 9.78
N CYS A 270 -9.24 -22.20 10.52
CA CYS A 270 -9.69 -23.52 10.07
C CYS A 270 -11.18 -23.54 9.73
N ARG A 271 -12.04 -22.92 10.55
CA ARG A 271 -13.48 -22.82 10.26
C ARG A 271 -13.75 -22.03 8.98
N CYS A 272 -13.01 -20.95 8.74
CA CYS A 272 -13.13 -20.16 7.53
C CYS A 272 -12.73 -20.96 6.29
N LEU A 273 -11.65 -21.75 6.38
CA LEU A 273 -11.14 -22.60 5.29
C LEU A 273 -12.05 -23.79 4.97
N GLN A 274 -12.81 -24.28 5.96
CA GLN A 274 -13.77 -25.38 5.79
C GLN A 274 -15.06 -24.98 5.06
N LYS A 275 -15.33 -23.67 4.90
CA LYS A 275 -16.53 -23.21 4.19
C LYS A 275 -16.52 -23.76 2.74
N PRO A 276 -17.67 -24.21 2.19
CA PRO A 276 -17.73 -24.87 0.90
C PRO A 276 -17.30 -23.96 -0.26
N PHE A 277 -16.01 -23.93 -0.57
CA PHE A 277 -15.46 -23.15 -1.68
C PHE A 277 -15.92 -23.64 -3.06
N ARG A 278 -16.33 -24.93 -3.12
CA ARG A 278 -16.76 -25.62 -4.34
C ARG A 278 -18.12 -25.16 -4.88
N GLU A 279 -18.99 -24.62 -4.04
CA GLU A 279 -20.33 -24.19 -4.46
C GLU A 279 -20.33 -22.81 -5.13
N TRP A 280 -19.34 -21.95 -4.84
CA TRP A 280 -19.32 -20.55 -5.31
C TRP A 280 -18.44 -20.29 -6.52
N TYR A 281 -17.41 -21.11 -6.78
CA TYR A 281 -16.38 -20.81 -7.81
C TYR A 281 -16.18 -21.85 -8.91
N GLY A 282 -16.95 -22.95 -8.91
CA GLY A 282 -16.78 -24.01 -9.90
C GLY A 282 -15.41 -24.73 -9.80
N GLN A 283 -15.26 -25.85 -10.51
CA GLN A 283 -14.17 -26.82 -10.29
C GLN A 283 -12.74 -26.32 -10.60
N GLY A 284 -12.55 -25.09 -11.11
CA GLY A 284 -11.27 -24.60 -11.64
C GLY A 284 -10.23 -24.11 -10.62
N ASN A 285 -10.63 -23.63 -9.44
CA ASN A 285 -9.73 -22.91 -8.51
C ASN A 285 -9.53 -23.60 -7.14
N THR A 286 -9.93 -24.86 -6.99
CA THR A 286 -10.12 -25.49 -5.66
C THR A 286 -8.93 -26.26 -5.08
N ASN A 287 -7.77 -26.26 -5.72
CA ASN A 287 -6.63 -27.06 -5.23
C ASN A 287 -5.79 -26.40 -4.13
N VAL A 288 -6.01 -25.11 -3.82
CA VAL A 288 -5.12 -24.36 -2.91
C VAL A 288 -5.58 -24.40 -1.45
N SER A 289 -6.86 -24.57 -1.15
CA SER A 289 -7.39 -24.29 0.20
C SER A 289 -7.43 -25.46 1.19
N ALA A 290 -7.43 -26.72 0.75
CA ALA A 290 -7.66 -27.86 1.67
C ALA A 290 -6.44 -28.77 1.91
N VAL A 291 -5.52 -28.86 0.93
CA VAL A 291 -4.45 -29.86 0.95
C VAL A 291 -3.20 -29.38 1.71
N SER A 292 -2.86 -28.10 1.63
CA SER A 292 -1.64 -27.57 2.25
C SER A 292 -1.73 -27.49 3.79
N LEU A 293 -2.87 -27.08 4.33
CA LEU A 293 -3.09 -26.86 5.77
C LEU A 293 -3.23 -28.15 6.60
N THR A 294 -3.77 -29.22 6.00
CA THR A 294 -3.88 -30.52 6.69
C THR A 294 -2.54 -31.25 6.73
N SER A 295 -1.66 -31.00 5.76
CA SER A 295 -0.32 -31.61 5.72
C SER A 295 0.65 -31.01 6.74
N SER A 296 0.61 -29.69 6.97
CA SER A 296 1.52 -29.00 7.90
C SER A 296 1.16 -29.22 9.38
N ALA A 297 -0.14 -29.35 9.70
CA ALA A 297 -0.59 -29.71 11.06
C ALA A 297 -0.29 -31.17 11.44
N ALA A 298 -0.15 -32.07 10.45
CA ALA A 298 0.13 -33.49 10.69
C ALA A 298 1.64 -33.78 10.89
N THR A 299 2.53 -32.86 10.54
CA THR A 299 3.99 -33.03 10.64
C THR A 299 4.64 -32.35 11.84
N GLY A 300 3.87 -31.71 12.72
CA GLY A 300 4.36 -31.11 13.97
C GLY A 300 4.39 -32.12 15.12
N HIS A 301 5.37 -33.03 15.11
CA HIS A 301 5.82 -33.78 16.28
C HIS A 301 7.24 -33.33 16.65
#